data_AF-A0A835BLT0-F1
#
_entry.id   AF-A0A835BLT0-F1
#
_cell.length_a   1.000
_cell.length_b   1.000
_cell.length_c   1.000
_cell.angle_alpha   90.00
_cell.angle_beta   90.00
_cell.angle_gamma   90.00
#
_symmetry.space_group_name_H-M   'P 1'
#
loop_
_entity.id
_entity.type
_entity.pdbx_description
1 polymer ?
#
loop_
_entity_poly.entity_id
_entity_poly.type
_entity_poly.pdbx_seq_one_letter_code
_entity_poly.pdbx_strand_id
1 'polypeptide(L)'
;MIRSSPAHADDSSKLASKKVLIGGSIEARLEMGSSWHGGAFSWFVAATTGQRVGVCTTVWERMLWEENKAGWIDVEKDAGSVADGSVVLVERFLVQRMDRSVVVAFDFVRHNATKEY
;
A
#
# COMPACT_ATOMS: atom_id res chain seq x y z
N MET A 1 -22.02 -37.53 -18.87
CA MET A 1 -21.11 -36.94 -19.88
C MET A 1 -21.04 -35.44 -19.60
N ILE A 2 -19.98 -35.08 -18.87
CA ILE A 2 -19.28 -33.81 -18.64
C ILE A 2 -20.05 -32.48 -18.82
N ARG A 3 -20.38 -31.83 -17.69
CA ARG A 3 -20.47 -30.36 -17.60
C ARG A 3 -19.04 -29.83 -17.50
N SER A 4 -18.64 -28.98 -18.43
CA SER A 4 -17.32 -28.32 -18.41
C SER A 4 -17.45 -26.87 -17.98
N SER A 5 -17.14 -26.59 -16.72
CA SER A 5 -16.46 -25.37 -16.22
C SER A 5 -16.32 -25.50 -14.70
N PRO A 6 -15.19 -25.10 -14.09
CA PRO A 6 -14.52 -23.83 -14.38
C PRO A 6 -13.00 -23.95 -14.57
N ALA A 7 -12.46 -23.21 -15.54
CA ALA A 7 -11.06 -22.79 -15.49
C ALA A 7 -11.01 -21.46 -14.70
N HIS A 8 -11.12 -21.55 -13.37
CA HIS A 8 -10.55 -20.51 -12.51
C HIS A 8 -9.06 -20.84 -12.36
N ALA A 9 -8.28 -20.42 -13.34
CA ALA A 9 -6.82 -20.49 -13.28
C ALA A 9 -6.29 -19.08 -13.02
N ASP A 10 -5.50 -18.98 -11.95
CA ASP A 10 -4.49 -17.95 -11.66
C ASP A 10 -4.95 -16.51 -11.41
N ASP A 11 -5.48 -16.27 -10.21
CA ASP A 11 -5.26 -15.01 -9.50
C ASP A 11 -3.91 -15.09 -8.77
N SER A 12 -2.82 -15.06 -9.55
CA SER A 12 -1.46 -15.09 -9.02
C SER A 12 -1.20 -13.81 -8.23
N SER A 13 -1.41 -13.87 -6.92
CA SER A 13 -0.84 -12.98 -5.91
C SER A 13 -0.76 -11.51 -6.32
N LYS A 14 -1.91 -10.85 -6.48
CA LYS A 14 -1.96 -9.39 -6.46
C LYS A 14 -1.56 -8.96 -5.05
N LEU A 15 -0.25 -8.81 -4.82
CA LEU A 15 0.29 -8.27 -3.57
C LEU A 15 -0.52 -7.02 -3.26
N ALA A 16 -1.05 -6.93 -2.05
CA ALA A 16 -1.79 -5.76 -1.64
C ALA A 16 -0.91 -4.54 -1.93
N SER A 17 -1.34 -3.71 -2.88
CA SER A 17 -0.60 -2.52 -3.35
C SER A 17 -0.38 -1.50 -2.24
N LYS A 18 -0.99 -1.73 -1.08
CA LYS A 18 -0.94 -0.88 0.08
C LYS A 18 -0.94 -1.70 1.37
N LYS A 19 -0.06 -1.33 2.30
CA LYS A 19 -0.03 -1.85 3.67
C LYS A 19 0.03 -0.70 4.68
N VAL A 20 -0.58 -0.91 5.84
CA VAL A 20 -0.52 0.02 6.98
C VAL A 20 0.08 -0.70 8.17
N LEU A 21 1.06 -0.11 8.83
CA LEU A 21 1.80 -0.72 9.92
C LEU A 21 1.78 0.20 11.15
N ILE A 22 1.05 -0.18 12.20
CA ILE A 22 1.10 0.54 13.49
C ILE A 22 2.40 0.17 14.20
N GLY A 23 3.08 1.18 14.77
CA GLY A 23 4.42 1.02 15.34
C GLY A 23 5.51 0.74 14.29
N GLY A 24 5.16 0.76 13.00
CA GLY A 24 6.05 0.40 11.89
C GLY A 24 6.19 -1.10 11.63
N SER A 25 5.48 -1.96 12.38
CA SER A 25 5.62 -3.43 12.23
C SER A 25 4.30 -4.21 12.27
N ILE A 26 3.26 -3.69 12.93
CA ILE A 26 2.01 -4.43 13.13
C ILE A 26 1.02 -4.06 12.03
N GLU A 27 0.66 -5.02 11.18
CA GLU A 27 -0.30 -4.78 10.11
C GLU A 27 -1.66 -4.33 10.65
N ALA A 28 -2.17 -3.25 10.07
CA ALA A 28 -3.43 -2.63 10.40
C ALA A 28 -4.29 -2.41 9.16
N ARG A 29 -5.59 -2.31 9.39
CA ARG A 29 -6.59 -2.07 8.35
C ARG A 29 -7.36 -0.80 8.65
N LEU A 30 -7.81 -0.12 7.61
CA LEU A 30 -8.77 0.97 7.74
C LEU A 30 -10.06 0.43 8.34
N GLU A 31 -10.55 1.08 9.40
CA GLU A 31 -11.78 0.70 10.07
C GLU A 31 -12.98 1.07 9.20
N MET A 32 -13.82 0.09 8.84
CA MET A 32 -14.95 0.30 7.94
C MET A 32 -15.95 1.30 8.57
N GLY A 33 -16.29 2.37 7.84
CA GLY A 33 -17.18 3.43 8.34
C GLY A 33 -16.45 4.64 8.94
N SER A 34 -15.12 4.64 9.00
CA SER A 34 -14.35 5.76 9.56
C SER A 34 -14.37 7.03 8.70
N SER A 35 -14.87 6.97 7.46
CA SER A 35 -14.78 8.09 6.49
C SER A 35 -16.10 8.53 5.88
N TRP A 36 -17.24 7.92 6.23
CA TRP A 36 -18.52 8.27 5.60
C TRP A 36 -19.34 9.30 6.35
N HIS A 37 -19.00 9.66 7.59
CA HIS A 37 -19.74 10.65 8.39
C HIS A 37 -18.76 11.59 9.12
N GLY A 38 -18.30 12.66 8.46
CA GLY A 38 -17.77 13.87 9.14
C GLY A 38 -16.61 13.69 10.14
N GLY A 39 -15.89 12.57 10.13
CA GLY A 39 -14.79 12.29 11.05
C GLY A 39 -13.52 13.04 10.64
N ALA A 40 -12.97 13.84 11.55
CA ALA A 40 -11.68 14.51 11.35
C ALA A 40 -10.50 13.53 11.15
N PHE A 41 -10.70 12.24 11.44
CA PHE A 41 -9.66 11.20 11.39
C PHE A 41 -10.13 9.93 10.68
N SER A 42 -9.25 9.36 9.88
CA SER A 42 -9.30 7.98 9.39
C SER A 42 -8.64 7.07 10.42
N TRP A 43 -9.37 6.03 10.86
CA TRP A 43 -8.93 5.12 11.91
C TRP A 43 -8.36 3.84 11.34
N PHE A 44 -7.20 3.44 11.83
CA PHE A 44 -6.53 2.20 11.47
C PHE A 44 -6.44 1.31 12.69
N VAL A 45 -6.84 0.05 12.56
CA VAL A 45 -6.86 -0.92 13.64
C VAL A 45 -6.01 -2.14 13.30
N ALA A 46 -5.13 -2.52 14.22
CA ALA A 46 -4.37 -3.76 14.14
C ALA A 46 -5.25 -4.94 14.57
N ALA A 47 -5.47 -5.91 13.69
CA ALA A 47 -6.35 -7.04 13.96
C ALA A 47 -5.87 -7.91 15.13
N THR A 48 -4.55 -8.01 15.33
CA THR A 48 -3.93 -8.87 16.35
C THR A 48 -3.95 -8.28 17.75
N THR A 49 -3.94 -6.96 17.87
CA THR A 49 -3.79 -6.26 19.17
C THR A 49 -5.00 -5.39 19.53
N GLY A 50 -5.88 -5.11 18.56
CA GLY A 50 -6.94 -4.10 18.71
C GLY A 50 -6.41 -2.66 18.83
N GLN A 51 -5.10 -2.46 18.70
CA GLN A 51 -4.49 -1.14 18.77
C GLN A 51 -4.99 -0.29 17.61
N ARG A 52 -5.37 0.96 17.91
CA ARG A 52 -5.92 1.89 16.91
C ARG A 52 -5.12 3.19 16.84
N VAL A 53 -4.95 3.70 15.63
CA VAL A 53 -4.33 5.00 15.35
C VAL A 53 -5.25 5.80 14.43
N GLY A 54 -5.52 7.05 14.80
CA GLY A 54 -6.25 8.00 13.99
C GLY A 54 -5.28 8.89 13.22
N VAL A 55 -5.46 9.00 11.91
CA VAL A 55 -4.72 9.94 11.06
C VAL A 55 -5.70 10.96 10.52
N CYS A 56 -5.33 12.24 10.57
CA CYS A 56 -6.18 13.32 10.06
C CYS A 56 -6.62 13.00 8.62
N THR A 57 -7.92 13.07 8.35
CA THR A 57 -8.48 12.65 7.06
C THR A 57 -7.86 13.43 5.90
N THR A 58 -7.58 14.72 6.07
CA THR A 58 -6.92 15.53 5.03
C THR A 58 -5.49 15.10 4.74
N VAL A 59 -4.75 14.65 5.76
CA VAL A 59 -3.39 14.10 5.59
C VAL A 59 -3.45 12.77 4.86
N TRP A 60 -4.41 11.92 5.22
CA TRP A 60 -4.61 10.64 4.58
C TRP A 60 -4.99 10.77 3.10
N GLU A 61 -5.94 11.66 2.79
CA GLU A 61 -6.34 11.99 1.44
C GLU A 61 -5.18 12.55 0.63
N ARG A 62 -4.34 13.40 1.24
CA ARG A 62 -3.16 13.92 0.55
C ARG A 62 -2.14 12.83 0.23
N MET A 63 -1.89 11.89 1.13
CA MET A 63 -1.02 10.73 0.86
C MET A 63 -1.56 9.87 -0.28
N LEU A 64 -2.87 9.60 -0.30
CA LEU A 64 -3.54 8.90 -1.39
C LEU A 64 -3.43 9.66 -2.72
N TRP A 65 -3.53 10.99 -2.69
CA TRP A 65 -3.38 11.81 -3.87
C TRP A 65 -1.96 11.76 -4.44
N GLU A 66 -0.93 11.92 -3.61
CA GLU A 66 0.48 11.80 -4.03
C GLU A 66 0.72 10.43 -4.67
N GLU A 67 0.20 9.37 -4.04
CA GLU A 67 0.29 8.01 -4.57
C GLU A 67 -0.35 7.92 -5.98
N ASN A 68 -1.54 8.47 -6.20
CA ASN A 68 -2.21 8.35 -7.50
C ASN A 68 -1.65 9.30 -8.59
N LYS A 69 -1.04 10.42 -8.20
CA LYS A 69 -0.52 11.44 -9.12
C LYS A 69 0.96 11.33 -9.42
N ALA A 70 1.70 10.55 -8.64
CA ALA A 70 3.08 10.20 -8.86
C ALA A 70 3.25 9.38 -10.16
N GLY A 71 3.09 10.05 -11.31
CA GLY A 71 3.53 9.56 -12.61
C GLY A 71 5.04 9.56 -12.63
N TRP A 72 5.64 8.42 -12.31
CA TRP A 72 7.09 8.28 -12.38
C TRP A 72 7.51 7.70 -13.72
N ILE A 73 8.57 8.33 -14.22
CA ILE A 73 9.30 8.02 -15.44
C ILE A 73 9.82 6.59 -15.32
N ASP A 74 9.55 5.78 -16.34
CA ASP A 74 10.18 4.49 -16.53
C ASP A 74 11.68 4.74 -16.40
N VAL A 75 12.34 4.13 -15.41
CA VAL A 75 13.81 4.12 -15.40
C VAL A 75 14.16 3.23 -16.58
N GLU A 76 14.18 3.85 -17.76
CA GLU A 76 14.62 3.20 -18.97
C GLU A 76 16.00 2.61 -18.67
N LYS A 77 16.13 1.42 -19.20
CA LYS A 77 17.15 0.40 -19.00
C LYS A 77 18.52 0.87 -19.51
N ASP A 78 19.02 2.00 -19.02
CA ASP A 78 20.33 2.56 -19.36
C ASP A 78 21.31 2.43 -18.17
N ALA A 79 21.52 1.20 -17.75
CA ALA A 79 22.80 0.75 -17.20
C ALA A 79 22.83 -0.78 -17.31
N GLY A 80 23.80 -1.29 -18.06
CA GLY A 80 23.85 -2.66 -18.54
C GLY A 80 23.55 -3.75 -17.51
N SER A 81 22.80 -4.76 -17.97
CA SER A 81 22.80 -6.15 -17.53
C SER A 81 23.12 -6.39 -16.05
N VAL A 82 22.09 -6.41 -15.20
CA VAL A 82 22.09 -7.26 -14.00
C VAL A 82 20.70 -7.87 -13.78
N ALA A 83 20.67 -9.20 -13.93
CA ALA A 83 19.75 -10.17 -13.36
C ALA A 83 18.25 -10.16 -13.74
N ASP A 84 17.80 -11.38 -14.03
CA ASP A 84 16.44 -11.90 -14.07
C ASP A 84 15.69 -11.72 -12.73
N GLY A 85 15.51 -10.47 -12.30
CA GLY A 85 14.93 -10.11 -11.01
C GLY A 85 13.86 -9.04 -11.16
N SER A 86 12.62 -9.36 -10.75
CA SER A 86 11.56 -8.36 -10.61
C SER A 86 11.94 -7.38 -9.50
N VAL A 87 12.23 -6.13 -9.86
CA VAL A 87 12.42 -5.04 -8.89
C VAL A 87 11.05 -4.47 -8.53
N VAL A 88 10.77 -4.38 -7.23
CA VAL A 88 9.55 -3.77 -6.69
C VAL A 88 9.94 -2.50 -5.94
N LEU A 89 9.29 -1.38 -6.28
CA LEU A 89 9.47 -0.13 -5.58
C LEU A 89 8.43 -0.02 -4.47
N VAL A 90 8.88 0.34 -3.27
CA VAL A 90 8.00 0.61 -2.13
C VAL A 90 8.17 2.06 -1.71
N GLU A 91 7.10 2.83 -1.82
CA GLU A 91 7.02 4.20 -1.31
C GLU A 91 6.45 4.14 0.12
N ARG A 92 7.24 4.59 1.11
CA ARG A 92 6.89 4.50 2.53
C ARG A 92 6.73 5.88 3.15
N PHE A 93 5.53 6.18 3.66
CA PHE A 93 5.26 7.37 4.45
C PHE A 93 5.26 7.02 5.94
N LEU A 94 5.94 7.83 6.75
CA LEU A 94 6.04 7.62 8.20
C LEU A 94 5.41 8.78 8.96
N VAL A 95 4.57 8.46 9.94
CA VAL A 95 4.18 9.38 11.00
C VAL A 95 5.00 9.04 12.24
N GLN A 96 5.84 9.98 12.67
CA GLN A 96 6.74 9.82 13.81
C GLN A 96 6.40 10.79 14.93
N ARG A 97 6.65 10.37 16.17
CA ARG A 97 6.72 11.29 17.31
C ARG A 97 8.03 12.07 17.26
N MET A 98 8.15 13.10 18.09
CA MET A 98 9.37 13.92 18.17
C MET A 98 10.61 13.14 18.63
N ASP A 99 10.42 12.01 19.33
CA ASP A 99 11.48 11.07 19.71
C ASP A 99 11.89 10.12 18.59
N ARG A 100 11.38 10.32 17.36
CA ARG A 100 11.57 9.49 16.15
C ARG A 100 10.95 8.10 16.21
N SER A 101 10.17 7.77 17.25
CA SER A 101 9.38 6.53 17.27
C SER A 101 8.28 6.59 16.19
N VAL A 102 8.14 5.50 15.44
CA VAL A 102 7.10 5.37 14.41
C VAL A 102 5.76 5.10 15.08
N VAL A 103 4.76 5.92 14.77
CA VAL A 103 3.37 5.70 15.19
C VAL A 103 2.66 4.83 14.16
N VAL A 104 2.76 5.21 12.89
CA VAL A 104 2.19 4.46 11.77
C VAL A 104 3.06 4.64 10.53
N ALA A 105 3.21 3.57 9.75
CA ALA A 105 3.81 3.57 8.43
C ALA A 105 2.77 3.18 7.37
N PHE A 106 2.83 3.82 6.21
CA PHE A 106 2.04 3.49 5.03
C PHE A 106 2.97 3.09 3.91
N ASP A 107 2.87 1.85 3.47
CA ASP A 107 3.67 1.30 2.39
C ASP A 107 2.80 1.19 1.14
N PHE A 108 3.26 1.79 0.05
CA PHE A 108 2.66 1.67 -1.26
C PHE A 108 3.61 0.89 -2.16
N VAL A 109 3.18 -0.31 -2.55
CA VAL A 109 3.96 -1.24 -3.37
C VAL A 109 3.62 -0.98 -4.82
N ARG A 110 4.63 -0.65 -5.63
CA ARG A 110 4.50 -0.46 -7.07
C ARG A 110 5.36 -1.44 -7.83
N HIS A 111 4.75 -2.09 -8.82
CA HIS A 111 5.45 -2.88 -9.81
C HIS A 111 5.78 -2.01 -11.01
N ASN A 112 6.97 -2.17 -11.60
CA ASN A 112 7.23 -1.60 -12.92
C ASN A 112 6.27 -2.28 -13.90
N ALA A 113 5.40 -1.49 -14.53
CA ALA A 113 4.66 -1.97 -15.69
C ALA A 113 5.67 -2.10 -16.82
N THR A 114 6.07 -3.32 -17.15
CA THR A 114 6.75 -3.58 -18.42
C THR A 114 5.76 -3.13 -19.50
N LYS A 115 6.03 -2.00 -20.17
CA LYS A 115 5.27 -1.64 -21.37
C LYS A 115 5.67 -2.64 -22.44
N GLU A 116 4.81 -3.64 -22.65
CA GLU A 116 4.85 -4.43 -23.86
C GLU A 116 4.50 -3.50 -25.03
N TYR A 117 5.45 -3.35 -25.96
CA TYR A 117 5.29 -2.63 -27.23
C TYR A 117 4.74 -3.56 -28.30
#